data_AF-A0A840KDQ6-F1
#
_entry.id   AF-A0A840KDQ6-F1
#
_cell.length_a   1.000
_cell.length_b   1.000
_cell.length_c   1.000
_cell.angle_alpha   90.00
_cell.angle_beta   90.00
_cell.angle_gamma   90.00
#
_symmetry.space_group_name_H-M   'P 1'
#
loop_
_entity.id
_entity.type
_entity.pdbx_description
1 polymer ?
#
loop_
_entity_poly.entity_id
_entity_poly.type
_entity_poly.pdbx_seq_one_letter_code
_entity_poly.pdbx_strand_id
1 'polypeptide(L)'
;MNYRQAVQEITKIFPEIENELQENKTRNSYNVIRTFTNHINKMILGNRKKQLFKSMKMMNDLYKNGDASLRNAIENTFIYSLDNCTVFCSKEYRKVVFNLISFDLQKIYLKQIYRHGM
;
A
#
# COMPACT_ATOMS: atom_id res chain seq x y z
N MET A 1 -4.43 8.51 13.12
CA MET A 1 -4.72 7.07 13.04
C MET A 1 -3.44 6.29 13.30
N ASN A 2 -3.43 5.43 14.31
CA ASN A 2 -2.29 4.53 14.57
C ASN A 2 -2.50 3.16 13.91
N TYR A 3 -1.52 2.26 14.06
CA TYR A 3 -1.58 0.91 13.46
C TYR A 3 -2.79 0.07 13.90
N ARG A 4 -3.30 0.25 15.13
CA ARG A 4 -4.47 -0.52 15.63
C ARG A 4 -5.74 -0.10 14.91
N GLN A 5 -5.94 1.21 14.80
CA GLN A 5 -7.04 1.78 14.04
C GLN A 5 -6.93 1.44 12.55
N ALA A 6 -5.72 1.43 11.99
CA ALA A 6 -5.50 0.99 10.61
C ALA A 6 -5.94 -0.47 10.39
N VAL A 7 -5.61 -1.39 11.31
CA VAL A 7 -6.09 -2.78 11.24
C VAL A 7 -7.62 -2.84 11.22
N GLN A 8 -8.30 -2.08 12.08
CA GLN A 8 -9.76 -2.06 12.13
C GLN A 8 -10.39 -1.57 10.81
N GLU A 9 -9.89 -0.45 10.27
CA GLU A 9 -10.39 0.10 9.00
C GLU A 9 -10.13 -0.85 7.84
N ILE A 10 -8.95 -1.46 7.79
CA ILE A 10 -8.59 -2.45 6.76
C ILE A 10 -9.53 -3.65 6.84
N THR A 11 -9.68 -4.28 8.02
CA THR A 11 -10.53 -5.47 8.22
C THR A 11 -12.00 -5.18 7.91
N LYS A 12 -12.47 -3.96 8.18
CA LYS A 12 -13.85 -3.55 7.87
C LYS A 12 -14.15 -3.61 6.37
N ILE A 13 -13.17 -3.30 5.52
CA ILE A 13 -13.33 -3.32 4.06
C ILE A 13 -12.89 -4.66 3.45
N PHE A 14 -11.89 -5.30 4.06
CA PHE A 14 -11.25 -6.52 3.60
C PHE A 14 -11.20 -7.54 4.75
N PRO A 15 -12.35 -8.13 5.14
CA PRO A 15 -12.38 -9.08 6.25
C PRO A 15 -11.51 -10.33 5.98
N GLU A 16 -11.28 -10.68 4.71
CA GLU A 16 -10.47 -11.82 4.32
C GLU A 16 -8.99 -11.72 4.71
N ILE A 17 -8.48 -10.51 5.00
CA ILE A 17 -7.09 -10.31 5.41
C ILE A 17 -6.89 -10.21 6.92
N GLU A 18 -7.96 -10.35 7.70
CA GLU A 18 -7.89 -10.27 9.15
C GLU A 18 -6.92 -11.30 9.73
N ASN A 19 -7.00 -12.55 9.27
CA ASN A 19 -6.11 -13.62 9.73
C ASN A 19 -4.63 -13.28 9.45
N GLU A 20 -4.30 -12.81 8.25
CA GLU A 20 -2.93 -12.38 7.89
C GLU A 20 -2.45 -11.20 8.76
N LEU A 21 -3.35 -10.31 9.19
CA LEU A 21 -3.04 -9.20 10.09
C LEU A 21 -2.85 -9.65 11.54
N GLN A 22 -3.57 -10.68 11.99
CA GLN A 22 -3.52 -11.19 13.37
C GLN A 22 -2.34 -12.15 13.63
N GLU A 23 -1.91 -12.92 12.61
CA GLU A 23 -0.83 -13.91 12.69
C GLU A 23 0.57 -13.29 12.94
N ASN A 24 0.74 -12.00 12.67
CA ASN A 24 2.02 -11.32 12.85
C ASN A 24 2.30 -11.05 14.34
N LYS A 25 3.26 -11.79 14.91
CA LYS A 25 3.69 -11.71 16.33
C LYS A 25 4.08 -10.30 16.79
N THR A 26 4.55 -9.44 15.87
CA THR A 26 4.89 -8.04 16.17
C THR A 26 3.82 -7.12 15.58
N ARG A 27 3.01 -6.47 16.41
CA ARG A 27 1.95 -5.59 15.94
C ARG A 27 2.43 -4.15 15.88
N ASN A 28 2.93 -3.73 14.72
CA ASN A 28 3.37 -2.37 14.45
C ASN A 28 2.93 -1.91 13.05
N SER A 29 3.11 -0.63 12.76
CA SER A 29 2.74 -0.01 11.48
C SER A 29 3.37 -0.72 10.28
N TYR A 30 4.64 -1.13 10.37
CA TYR A 30 5.35 -1.78 9.25
C TYR A 30 4.73 -3.13 8.90
N ASN A 31 4.40 -3.96 9.88
CA ASN A 31 3.80 -5.26 9.62
C ASN A 31 2.39 -5.12 9.03
N VAL A 32 1.58 -4.19 9.54
CA VAL A 32 0.24 -3.91 8.98
C VAL A 32 0.34 -3.49 7.52
N ILE A 33 1.21 -2.52 7.22
CA ILE A 33 1.39 -2.02 5.86
C ILE A 33 2.01 -3.08 4.95
N ARG A 34 2.94 -3.89 5.43
CA ARG A 34 3.54 -4.98 4.65
C ARG A 34 2.51 -6.03 4.26
N THR A 35 1.68 -6.48 5.20
CA THR A 35 0.59 -7.42 4.93
C THR A 35 -0.37 -6.82 3.91
N PHE A 36 -0.77 -5.56 4.07
CA PHE A 36 -1.68 -4.92 3.15
C PHE A 36 -1.06 -4.68 1.76
N THR A 37 0.24 -4.38 1.69
CA THR A 37 1.00 -4.28 0.43
C THR A 37 1.01 -5.60 -0.32
N ASN A 38 1.23 -6.72 0.38
CA ASN A 38 1.16 -8.06 -0.22
C ASN A 38 -0.24 -8.34 -0.79
N HIS A 39 -1.30 -7.95 -0.07
CA HIS A 39 -2.67 -8.06 -0.58
C HIS A 39 -2.86 -7.23 -1.86
N ILE A 40 -2.40 -5.97 -1.89
CA ILE A 40 -2.44 -5.12 -3.09
C ILE A 40 -1.68 -5.78 -4.25
N ASN A 41 -0.50 -6.34 -4.00
CA ASN A 41 0.29 -7.02 -5.03
C ASN A 41 -0.47 -8.20 -5.66
N LYS A 42 -1.14 -9.02 -4.84
CA LYS A 42 -2.04 -10.09 -5.33
C LYS A 42 -3.13 -9.54 -6.25
N MET A 43 -3.68 -8.36 -5.94
CA MET A 43 -4.72 -7.71 -6.77
C MET A 43 -4.18 -7.16 -8.10
N ILE A 44 -2.97 -6.58 -8.08
CA ILE A 44 -2.28 -6.09 -9.28
C ILE A 44 -2.04 -7.25 -10.24
N LEU A 45 -1.41 -8.33 -9.77
CA LEU A 45 -1.07 -9.51 -10.57
C LEU A 45 -2.32 -10.27 -11.04
N GLY A 46 -3.37 -10.33 -10.22
CA GLY A 46 -4.65 -10.94 -10.57
C GLY A 46 -5.57 -10.08 -11.44
N ASN A 47 -5.14 -8.88 -11.85
CA ASN A 47 -5.93 -7.89 -12.62
C ASN A 47 -7.33 -7.59 -12.02
N ARG A 48 -7.44 -7.64 -10.69
CA ARG A 48 -8.71 -7.46 -9.96
C ARG A 48 -9.01 -5.97 -9.75
N LYS A 49 -9.28 -5.25 -10.84
CA LYS A 49 -9.35 -3.77 -10.88
C LYS A 49 -10.24 -3.15 -9.81
N LYS A 50 -11.43 -3.70 -9.55
CA LYS A 50 -12.36 -3.16 -8.53
C LYS A 50 -11.81 -3.29 -7.11
N GLN A 51 -11.17 -4.42 -6.79
CA GLN A 51 -10.54 -4.64 -5.49
C GLN A 51 -9.30 -3.76 -5.36
N LEU A 52 -8.46 -3.70 -6.40
CA LEU A 52 -7.29 -2.82 -6.47
C LEU A 52 -7.65 -1.36 -6.19
N PHE A 53 -8.70 -0.82 -6.83
CA PHE A 53 -9.15 0.55 -6.60
C PHE A 53 -9.51 0.80 -5.12
N LYS A 54 -10.25 -0.13 -4.50
CA LYS A 54 -10.59 -0.01 -3.07
C LYS A 54 -9.34 -0.08 -2.19
N SER A 55 -8.41 -0.98 -2.48
CA SER A 55 -7.20 -1.15 -1.67
C SER A 55 -6.28 0.07 -1.78
N MET A 56 -6.15 0.65 -2.97
CA MET A 56 -5.41 1.90 -3.19
C MET A 56 -6.06 3.08 -2.44
N LYS A 57 -7.39 3.19 -2.50
CA LYS A 57 -8.12 4.21 -1.73
C LYS A 57 -7.86 4.06 -0.22
N MET A 58 -7.94 2.83 0.30
CA MET A 58 -7.59 2.56 1.70
C MET A 58 -6.17 3.01 2.01
N MET A 59 -5.17 2.66 1.18
CA MET A 59 -3.78 3.06 1.40
C MET A 59 -3.61 4.59 1.41
N ASN A 60 -4.31 5.32 0.52
CA ASN A 60 -4.33 6.77 0.51
C ASN A 60 -4.92 7.35 1.80
N ASP A 61 -6.04 6.79 2.28
CA ASP A 61 -6.71 7.21 3.51
C ASP A 61 -5.84 6.91 4.75
N LEU A 62 -5.13 5.77 4.75
CA LEU A 62 -4.16 5.42 5.78
C LEU A 62 -3.00 6.42 5.83
N TYR A 63 -2.48 6.85 4.68
CA TYR A 63 -1.43 7.86 4.63
C TYR A 63 -1.91 9.22 5.12
N LYS A 64 -3.07 9.67 4.62
CA LYS A 64 -3.64 10.97 4.97
C LYS A 64 -3.91 11.10 6.47
N ASN A 65 -4.51 10.09 7.07
CA ASN A 65 -4.96 10.14 8.47
C ASN A 65 -3.98 9.48 9.44
N GLY A 66 -2.94 8.83 8.95
CA GLY A 66 -1.94 8.10 9.73
C GLY A 66 -1.07 8.98 10.61
N ASP A 67 -0.61 8.43 11.72
CA ASP A 67 0.49 9.02 12.51
C ASP A 67 1.83 8.89 11.76
N ALA A 68 2.89 9.49 12.30
CA ALA A 68 4.21 9.47 11.69
C ALA A 68 4.75 8.04 11.47
N SER A 69 4.46 7.10 12.38
CA SER A 69 4.89 5.72 12.24
C SER A 69 4.18 5.04 11.07
N LEU A 70 2.87 5.24 10.93
CA LEU A 70 2.08 4.67 9.84
C LEU A 70 2.46 5.27 8.49
N ARG A 71 2.64 6.59 8.42
CA ARG A 71 3.11 7.27 7.20
C ARG A 71 4.48 6.75 6.78
N ASN A 72 5.44 6.68 7.72
CA ASN A 72 6.76 6.13 7.43
C ASN A 72 6.70 4.68 6.95
N ALA A 73 5.83 3.84 7.53
CA ALA A 73 5.65 2.48 7.07
C ALA A 73 5.11 2.42 5.62
N ILE A 74 4.15 3.28 5.26
CA ILE A 74 3.61 3.39 3.89
C ILE A 74 4.70 3.82 2.90
N GLU A 75 5.45 4.87 3.22
CA GLU A 75 6.50 5.37 2.33
C GLU A 75 7.61 4.34 2.10
N ASN A 76 8.06 3.66 3.15
CA ASN A 76 9.21 2.76 3.08
C ASN A 76 8.85 1.31 2.71
N THR A 77 7.56 0.93 2.78
CA THR A 77 7.13 -0.43 2.43
C THR A 77 6.30 -0.41 1.16
N PHE A 78 5.16 0.28 1.18
CA PHE A 78 4.23 0.25 0.07
C PHE A 78 4.79 1.00 -1.15
N ILE A 79 5.18 2.27 -0.99
CA ILE A 79 5.66 3.08 -2.11
C ILE A 79 6.95 2.52 -2.69
N TYR A 80 7.89 2.13 -1.83
CA TYR A 80 9.12 1.47 -2.24
C TYR A 80 8.89 0.17 -3.05
N SER A 81 7.82 -0.57 -2.76
CA SER A 81 7.50 -1.83 -3.44
C SER A 81 6.82 -1.68 -4.80
N LEU A 82 6.30 -0.50 -5.16
CA LEU A 82 5.43 -0.31 -6.33
C LEU A 82 6.08 -0.73 -7.66
N ASP A 83 7.38 -0.44 -7.83
CA ASP A 83 8.11 -0.84 -9.04
C ASP A 83 8.19 -2.37 -9.15
N ASN A 84 8.50 -3.04 -8.05
CA ASN A 84 8.57 -4.49 -8.01
C ASN A 84 7.18 -5.13 -8.22
N CYS A 85 6.12 -4.58 -7.61
CA CYS A 85 4.75 -5.05 -7.79
C CYS A 85 4.27 -4.95 -9.25
N THR A 86 4.85 -4.05 -10.03
CA THR A 86 4.43 -3.78 -11.40
C THR A 86 5.47 -4.14 -12.46
N VAL A 87 6.57 -4.81 -12.07
CA VAL A 87 7.69 -5.13 -12.95
C VAL A 87 7.28 -6.00 -14.15
N PHE A 88 6.28 -6.87 -13.99
CA PHE A 88 5.75 -7.70 -15.08
C PHE A 88 4.50 -7.11 -15.76
N CYS A 89 4.08 -5.91 -15.36
CA CYS A 89 2.93 -5.22 -15.95
C CYS A 89 3.30 -4.40 -17.19
N SER A 90 2.33 -4.20 -18.08
CA SER A 90 2.50 -3.28 -19.22
C SER A 90 2.68 -1.83 -18.75
N LYS A 91 3.27 -0.99 -19.59
CA LYS A 91 3.49 0.44 -19.29
C LYS A 91 2.17 1.17 -19.02
N GLU A 92 1.12 0.83 -19.74
CA GLU A 92 -0.21 1.41 -19.60
C GLU A 92 -0.80 1.04 -18.24
N TYR A 93 -0.68 -0.24 -17.83
CA TYR A 93 -1.20 -0.68 -16.54
C TYR A 93 -0.40 -0.11 -15.36
N ARG A 94 0.93 0.01 -15.49
CA ARG A 94 1.76 0.74 -14.52
C ARG A 94 1.27 2.16 -14.29
N LYS A 95 0.96 2.89 -15.37
CA LYS A 95 0.41 4.25 -15.30
C LYS A 95 -0.95 4.29 -14.59
N VAL A 96 -1.80 3.29 -14.82
CA VAL A 96 -3.08 3.16 -14.10
C VAL A 96 -2.83 2.98 -12.60
N VAL A 97 -1.96 2.04 -12.20
CA VAL A 97 -1.60 1.79 -10.79
C VAL A 97 -1.07 3.07 -10.12
N PHE A 98 -0.14 3.76 -10.78
CA PHE A 98 0.42 5.02 -10.30
C PHE A 98 -0.64 6.13 -10.14
N ASN A 99 -1.63 6.20 -11.03
CA ASN A 99 -2.70 7.20 -10.93
C ASN A 99 -3.72 6.91 -9.82
N LEU A 100 -3.73 5.69 -9.24
CA LEU A 100 -4.63 5.34 -8.14
C LEU A 100 -4.11 5.80 -6.77
N ILE A 101 -2.81 6.03 -6.62
CA ILE A 101 -2.24 6.60 -5.39
C ILE A 101 -2.41 8.11 -5.36
N SER A 102 -2.53 8.68 -4.16
CA SER A 102 -2.71 10.12 -3.96
C SER A 102 -1.53 10.93 -4.47
N PHE A 103 -1.76 12.22 -4.77
CA PHE A 103 -0.71 13.11 -5.26
C PHE A 103 0.50 13.21 -4.31
N ASP A 104 0.28 13.16 -3.00
CA ASP A 104 1.36 13.18 -2.02
C ASP A 104 2.22 11.91 -2.11
N LEU A 105 1.58 10.74 -2.23
CA LEU A 105 2.28 9.47 -2.42
C LEU A 105 3.00 9.40 -3.77
N GLN A 106 2.43 9.98 -4.84
CA GLN A 106 3.09 10.10 -6.14
C GLN A 106 4.38 10.92 -6.05
N LYS A 107 4.38 12.04 -5.31
CA LYS A 107 5.60 12.84 -5.08
C LYS A 107 6.68 12.03 -4.37
N ILE A 108 6.30 11.25 -3.36
CA ILE A 108 7.24 10.40 -2.62
C ILE A 108 7.83 9.34 -3.53
N TYR A 109 7.00 8.66 -4.32
CA TYR A 109 7.44 7.68 -5.31
C TYR A 109 8.46 8.28 -6.29
N LEU A 110 8.14 9.43 -6.89
CA LEU A 110 9.05 10.10 -7.81
C LEU A 110 10.37 10.47 -7.12
N LYS A 111 10.31 11.02 -5.91
CA LYS A 111 11.50 11.33 -5.11
C LYS A 111 12.35 10.08 -4.82
N GLN A 112 11.72 8.94 -4.55
CA GLN A 112 12.45 7.68 -4.33
C GLN A 112 13.17 7.24 -5.60
N ILE A 113 12.51 7.24 -6.76
CA ILE A 113 13.14 6.86 -8.04
C ILE A 113 14.33 7.76 -8.38
N TYR A 114 14.14 9.09 -8.31
CA TYR A 114 15.22 10.03 -8.64
C TYR A 114 16.42 9.92 -7.68
N ARG A 115 16.22 9.46 -6.43
CA ARG A 115 17.32 9.22 -5.48
C ARG A 115 18.05 7.91 -5.71
N HIS A 116 17.40 6.88 -6.25
CA HIS A 116 18.05 5.58 -6.55
C HIS A 116 18.78 5.57 -7.90
N GLY A 117 18.51 6.55 -8.76
CA GLY A 117 19.17 6.70 -10.06
C GLY A 117 20.42 7.59 -10.07
N MET A 118 20.90 8.05 -8.91
CA MET A 118 22.18 8.77 -8.75
C MET A 118 23.25 7.88 -8.14
#